data_AF-A0A654A1D7-F1
#
_entry.id   AF-A0A654A1D7-F1
#
_cell.length_a   1.000
_cell.length_b   1.000
_cell.length_c   1.000
_cell.angle_alpha   90.00
_cell.angle_beta   90.00
_cell.angle_gamma   90.00
#
_symmetry.space_group_name_H-M   'P 1'
#
loop_
_entity.id
_entity.type
_entity.pdbx_description
1 polymer ?
#
loop_
_entity_poly.entity_id
_entity_poly.type
_entity_poly.pdbx_seq_one_letter_code
_entity_poly.pdbx_strand_id
1 'polypeptide(L)'
;MWMLSIELTFLIGAVFGMLAGVFASRKIGCLLLLPIPIAMFVYVGEWQDQHPESLKSTSVLDFYFSALWPSLGALLGLWTGRYLRARMREK
;
A
#
# COMPACT_ATOMS: atom_id res chain seq x y z
N MET A 1 -7.94 -15.36 -8.56
CA MET A 1 -8.41 -14.89 -7.24
C MET A 1 -7.27 -14.94 -6.24
N TRP A 2 -6.39 -13.95 -6.24
CA TRP A 2 -5.47 -13.74 -5.12
C TRP A 2 -6.23 -12.94 -4.06
N MET A 3 -6.97 -13.63 -3.18
CA MET A 3 -7.33 -13.04 -1.89
C MET A 3 -6.02 -12.94 -1.09
N LEU A 4 -5.24 -11.88 -1.32
CA LEU A 4 -4.15 -11.53 -0.42
C LEU A 4 -4.81 -11.25 0.93
N SER A 5 -4.54 -12.10 1.91
CA SER A 5 -5.10 -11.97 3.26
C SER A 5 -4.85 -10.56 3.81
N ILE A 6 -5.71 -10.10 4.72
CA ILE A 6 -5.56 -8.81 5.42
C ILE A 6 -4.15 -8.68 6.01
N GLU A 7 -3.63 -9.77 6.58
CA GLU A 7 -2.27 -9.85 7.13
C GLU A 7 -1.20 -9.59 6.06
N LEU A 8 -1.35 -10.17 4.88
CA LEU A 8 -0.39 -10.07 3.79
C LEU A 8 -0.37 -8.66 3.20
N THR A 9 -1.54 -8.05 2.98
CA THR A 9 -1.64 -6.66 2.49
C THR A 9 -1.11 -5.67 3.52
N PHE A 10 -1.38 -5.89 4.81
CA PHE A 10 -0.78 -5.12 5.89
C PHE A 10 0.73 -5.24 5.92
N LEU A 11 1.28 -6.45 5.81
CA LEU A 11 2.72 -6.72 5.87
C LEU A 11 3.46 -6.13 4.67
N ILE A 12 2.88 -6.23 3.47
CA ILE A 12 3.35 -5.55 2.27
C ILE A 12 3.41 -4.04 2.51
N GLY A 13 2.31 -3.46 3.01
CA GLY A 13 2.26 -2.05 3.41
C GLY A 13 3.38 -1.68 4.37
N ALA A 14 3.56 -2.44 5.44
CA ALA A 14 4.59 -2.21 6.46
C ALA A 14 6.01 -2.24 5.91
N VAL A 15 6.33 -3.19 5.04
CA VAL A 15 7.64 -3.26 4.38
C VAL A 15 7.88 -2.01 3.53
N PHE A 16 6.93 -1.64 2.67
CA PHE A 16 7.07 -0.45 1.82
C PHE A 16 7.16 0.85 2.64
N GLY A 17 6.34 0.98 3.68
CA GLY A 17 6.41 2.10 4.62
C GLY A 17 7.77 2.20 5.31
N MET A 18 8.30 1.07 5.80
CA MET A 18 9.59 1.02 6.47
C MET A 18 10.74 1.40 5.54
N LEU A 19 10.75 0.87 4.31
CA LEU A 19 11.69 1.28 3.27
C LEU A 19 11.58 2.78 2.99
N ALA A 20 10.36 3.32 2.87
CA ALA A 20 10.16 4.76 2.72
C ALA A 20 10.75 5.56 3.90
N GLY A 21 10.56 5.09 5.14
CA GLY A 21 11.06 5.76 6.34
C GLY A 21 12.59 5.77 6.44
N VAL A 22 13.22 4.64 6.11
CA VAL A 22 14.67 4.47 6.13
C VAL A 22 15.34 5.23 4.99
N PHE A 23 14.84 5.08 3.76
CA PHE A 23 15.49 5.58 2.54
C PHE A 23 14.98 6.95 2.07
N ALA A 24 14.08 7.61 2.81
CA ALA A 24 13.45 8.86 2.37
C ALA A 24 14.45 9.95 1.96
N SER A 25 14.62 10.11 0.66
CA SER A 25 14.79 11.40 -0.02
C SER A 25 13.41 11.81 -0.55
N ARG A 26 13.13 13.12 -0.68
CA ARG A 26 11.84 13.65 -1.18
C ARG A 26 11.36 12.98 -2.48
N LYS A 27 12.29 12.49 -3.32
CA LYS A 27 11.98 11.86 -4.62
C LYS A 27 11.60 10.38 -4.50
N ILE A 28 12.17 9.66 -3.53
CA ILE A 28 11.97 8.20 -3.35
C ILE A 28 10.60 7.91 -2.72
N GLY A 29 10.10 8.82 -1.87
CA GLY A 29 8.76 8.69 -1.27
C GLY A 29 7.63 8.63 -2.30
N CYS A 30 7.70 9.45 -3.37
CA CYS A 30 6.69 9.43 -4.43
C CYS A 30 6.75 8.13 -5.27
N LEU A 31 7.95 7.63 -5.56
CA LEU A 31 8.15 6.37 -6.28
C LEU A 31 7.60 5.17 -5.50
N LEU A 32 7.69 5.18 -4.16
CA LEU A 32 7.14 4.15 -3.30
C LEU A 32 5.61 4.17 -3.18
N LEU A 33 4.96 5.30 -3.47
CA LEU A 33 3.49 5.43 -3.44
C LEU A 33 2.83 5.09 -4.78
N LEU A 34 3.59 5.09 -5.87
CA LEU A 34 3.14 4.79 -7.23
C LEU A 34 2.56 3.37 -7.44
N PRO A 35 3.03 2.31 -6.74
CA PRO A 35 2.45 0.97 -6.84
C PRO A 35 0.99 0.89 -6.38
N ILE A 36 0.55 1.76 -5.46
CA ILE A 36 -0.81 1.74 -4.90
C ILE A 36 -1.88 1.98 -5.99
N PRO A 37 -1.87 3.10 -6.75
CA PRO A 37 -2.84 3.30 -7.82
C PRO A 37 -2.73 2.26 -8.94
N ILE A 38 -1.52 1.78 -9.27
CA ILE A 38 -1.32 0.74 -10.30
C ILE A 38 -2.00 -0.57 -9.90
N ALA A 39 -1.76 -1.04 -8.67
CA ALA A 39 -2.40 -2.26 -8.16
C ALA A 39 -3.92 -2.13 -8.18
N MET A 40 -4.43 -0.92 -7.94
CA MET A 40 -5.86 -0.64 -7.96
C MET A 40 -6.48 -0.74 -9.37
N PHE A 41 -5.79 -0.23 -10.39
CA PHE A 41 -6.24 -0.39 -11.78
C PHE A 41 -6.30 -1.87 -12.19
N VAL A 42 -5.28 -2.65 -11.81
CA VAL A 42 -5.24 -4.09 -12.10
C VAL A 42 -6.37 -4.82 -11.40
N TYR A 43 -6.60 -4.54 -10.11
CA TYR A 43 -7.69 -5.15 -9.35
C TYR A 43 -9.07 -4.87 -9.96
N VAL A 44 -9.32 -3.61 -10.35
CA VAL A 44 -10.60 -3.24 -10.99
C VAL A 44 -10.75 -3.92 -12.35
N GLY A 45 -9.69 -3.97 -13.15
CA GLY A 45 -9.71 -4.65 -14.46
C GLY A 45 -10.03 -6.14 -14.35
N GLU A 46 -9.30 -6.88 -13.50
CA GLU A 46 -9.55 -8.31 -13.31
C GLU A 46 -10.95 -8.60 -12.74
N TRP A 47 -11.43 -7.74 -11.84
CA TRP A 47 -12.77 -7.92 -11.28
C TRP A 47 -13.86 -7.67 -12.34
N GLN A 48 -13.68 -6.65 -13.18
CA GLN A 48 -14.62 -6.29 -14.25
C GLN A 48 -14.70 -7.38 -15.33
N ASP A 49 -13.58 -8.04 -15.64
CA ASP A 49 -13.54 -9.20 -16.55
C ASP A 49 -14.32 -10.41 -16.00
N GLN A 50 -14.36 -10.57 -14.67
CA GLN A 50 -15.06 -11.68 -14.00
C GLN A 50 -16.55 -11.41 -13.75
N HIS A 51 -16.97 -10.15 -13.70
CA HIS A 51 -18.36 -9.75 -13.42
C HIS A 51 -18.87 -8.73 -14.46
N PRO A 52 -18.89 -9.08 -15.76
CA PRO A 52 -19.31 -8.16 -16.83
C PRO A 52 -20.75 -7.67 -16.68
N GLU A 53 -21.60 -8.40 -15.97
CA GLU A 53 -22.99 -8.08 -15.64
C GLU A 53 -23.14 -6.93 -14.63
N SER A 54 -22.08 -6.64 -13.88
CA SER A 54 -22.08 -5.57 -12.90
C SER A 54 -20.95 -4.60 -13.22
N LEU A 55 -21.29 -3.38 -13.62
CA LEU A 55 -20.32 -2.29 -13.62
C LEU A 55 -19.98 -2.03 -12.16
N LYS A 56 -18.74 -2.34 -11.74
CA LYS A 56 -18.26 -1.87 -10.44
C LYS A 56 -18.16 -0.36 -10.55
N SER A 57 -19.23 0.32 -10.16
CA SER A 57 -19.10 1.67 -9.66
C SER A 57 -18.05 1.55 -8.58
N THR A 58 -16.91 2.23 -8.71
CA THR A 58 -15.86 2.29 -7.70
C THR A 58 -16.48 2.82 -6.41
N SER A 59 -17.12 1.93 -5.66
CA SER A 59 -17.73 2.23 -4.38
C SER A 59 -16.56 2.74 -3.56
N VAL A 60 -16.61 4.03 -3.25
CA VAL A 60 -15.59 4.70 -2.46
C VAL A 60 -15.32 3.91 -1.17
N LEU A 61 -16.34 3.22 -0.66
CA LEU A 61 -16.26 2.33 0.49
C LEU A 61 -15.35 1.10 0.23
N ASP A 62 -15.52 0.40 -0.89
CA ASP A 62 -14.64 -0.72 -1.25
C ASP A 62 -13.20 -0.26 -1.42
N PHE A 63 -13.01 0.93 -2.03
CA PHE A 63 -11.71 1.54 -2.19
C PHE A 63 -11.05 1.85 -0.85
N TYR A 64 -11.80 2.42 0.09
CA TYR A 64 -11.30 2.67 1.44
C TYR A 64 -10.91 1.36 2.11
N PHE A 65 -11.77 0.33 2.13
CA PHE A 65 -11.49 -0.91 2.85
C PHE A 65 -10.36 -1.74 2.25
N SER A 66 -10.22 -1.77 0.91
CA SER A 66 -9.13 -2.51 0.26
C SER A 66 -7.78 -1.81 0.42
N ALA A 67 -7.74 -0.48 0.38
CA ALA A 67 -6.52 0.29 0.57
C ALA A 67 -6.19 0.53 2.05
N LEU A 68 -7.15 0.35 2.97
CA LEU A 68 -6.99 0.64 4.40
C LEU A 68 -5.86 -0.18 5.02
N TRP A 69 -5.90 -1.50 4.85
CA TRP A 69 -4.92 -2.41 5.45
C TRP A 69 -3.48 -2.15 4.99
N PRO A 70 -3.18 -2.06 3.67
CA PRO A 70 -1.83 -1.72 3.24
C PRO A 70 -1.43 -0.29 3.64
N SER A 71 -2.36 0.67 3.72
CA SER A 71 -2.06 2.04 4.18
C SER A 71 -1.73 2.08 5.68
N LEU A 72 -2.47 1.35 6.52
CA LEU A 72 -2.19 1.21 7.95
C LEU A 72 -0.84 0.54 8.19
N GLY A 73 -0.56 -0.54 7.46
CA GLY A 73 0.75 -1.16 7.45
C GLY A 73 1.84 -0.16 7.09
N ALA A 74 1.66 0.59 5.99
CA ALA A 74 2.62 1.59 5.53
C ALA A 74 2.87 2.72 6.53
N LEU A 75 1.86 3.19 7.25
CA LEU A 75 2.02 4.18 8.32
C LEU A 75 2.90 3.64 9.47
N LEU A 76 2.60 2.43 9.94
CA LEU A 76 3.38 1.77 10.99
C LEU A 76 4.82 1.53 10.53
N GLY A 77 4.99 1.03 9.30
CA GLY A 77 6.28 0.85 8.66
C GLY A 77 7.06 2.15 8.58
N LEU A 78 6.43 3.24 8.10
CA LEU A 78 7.05 4.55 7.94
C LEU A 78 7.57 5.10 9.27
N TRP A 79 6.78 4.98 10.34
CA TRP A 79 7.19 5.39 11.67
C TRP A 79 8.39 4.57 12.16
N THR A 80 8.32 3.24 12.04
CA THR A 80 9.40 2.32 12.41
C THR A 80 10.69 2.60 11.61
N GLY A 81 10.58 2.82 10.31
CA GLY A 81 11.70 3.13 9.43
C GLY A 81 12.36 4.47 9.76
N ARG A 82 11.57 5.50 10.09
CA ARG A 82 12.09 6.79 10.57
C ARG A 82 12.81 6.65 11.90
N TYR A 83 12.27 5.86 12.82
CA TYR A 83 12.90 5.57 14.11
C TYR A 83 14.27 4.89 13.93
N LEU A 84 14.34 3.86 13.08
CA LEU A 84 15.60 3.19 12.76
C LEU A 84 16.60 4.13 12.10
N ARG A 85 16.15 4.96 11.16
CA ARG A 85 17.01 5.95 10.51
C ARG A 85 17.58 6.96 11.51
N ALA A 86 16.78 7.40 12.48
CA ALA A 86 17.23 8.31 13.53
C ALA A 86 18.34 7.65 14.38
N ARG A 87 18.11 6.40 14.83
CA ARG A 87 19.11 5.62 15.58
C ARG A 87 20.41 5.37 14.80
N MET A 88 20.34 5.17 13.48
CA MET A 88 21.52 5.01 12.63
C MET A 88 22.30 6.32 12.44
N ARG A 89 21.70 7.48 12.68
CA ARG A 89 22.36 8.79 12.57
C ARG A 89 22.98 9.29 13.87
N GLU A 90 22.56 8.76 15.01
CA GLU A 90 23.11 9.08 16.34
C GLU A 90 24.43 8.36 16.62
N LYS A 91 24.85 7.43 15.75
CA LYS A 91 26.06 6.64 15.86
C LYS A 91 27.10 7.10 14.84
#